data_AF-A0A3D4XD57-F1
#
_entry.id   AF-A0A3D4XD57-F1
#
_cell.length_a   1.000
_cell.length_b   1.000
_cell.length_c   1.000
_cell.angle_alpha   90.00
_cell.angle_beta   90.00
_cell.angle_gamma   90.00
#
_symmetry.space_group_name_H-M   'P 1'
#
loop_
_entity.id
_entity.type
_entity.pdbx_description
1 polymer ?
#
loop_
_entity_poly.entity_id
_entity_poly.type
_entity_poly.pdbx_seq_one_letter_code
_entity_poly.pdbx_strand_id
1 'polypeptide(L)' 'MTKIDIISGFLGAGKTTLIKKLLADAYKGEQVVLIENEFGEIGIDGGF' A
#
# COMPACT_ATOMS: atom_id res chain seq x y z
N MET A 1 -20.21 8.59 2.79
CA MET A 1 -19.86 7.16 2.95
C MET A 1 -18.48 6.98 2.36
N THR A 2 -17.51 6.50 3.15
CA THR A 2 -16.11 6.37 2.69
C THR A 2 -15.91 5.00 2.05
N LYS A 3 -15.33 4.95 0.85
CA LYS A 3 -14.95 3.70 0.20
C LYS A 3 -13.68 3.16 0.85
N ILE A 4 -13.68 1.86 1.19
CA ILE A 4 -12.54 1.18 1.81
C ILE A 4 -12.18 -0.02 0.94
N ASP A 5 -10.95 -0.04 0.44
CA ASP A 5 -10.39 -1.15 -0.31
C ASP A 5 -9.32 -1.84 0.56
N ILE A 6 -9.36 -3.18 0.65
CA ILE A 6 -8.40 -3.97 1.44
C ILE A 6 -7.49 -4.74 0.48
N ILE A 7 -6.18 -4.54 0.63
CA ILE A 7 -5.15 -5.24 -0.16
C ILE A 7 -4.38 -6.19 0.77
N SER A 8 -4.39 -7.48 0.45
CA SER A 8 -3.74 -8.53 1.24
C SER A 8 -3.01 -9.54 0.34
N GLY A 9 -2.08 -10.30 0.93
CA GLY A 9 -1.28 -11.30 0.23
C GLY A 9 0.02 -11.61 0.96
N PHE A 10 0.66 -12.73 0.59
CA PHE A 10 1.94 -13.17 1.17
C PHE A 10 3.08 -12.16 0.99
N LEU A 11 4.17 -12.33 1.75
CA LEU A 11 5.40 -11.58 1.53
C LEU A 11 5.91 -11.81 0.11
N GLY A 12 6.33 -10.74 -0.58
CA GLY A 12 6.75 -10.82 -1.98
C GLY A 12 5.63 -10.92 -3.02
N ALA A 13 4.34 -10.92 -2.63
CA ALA A 13 3.21 -11.00 -3.58
C ALA A 13 3.00 -9.75 -4.47
N GLY A 14 3.90 -8.75 -4.42
CA GLY A 14 3.81 -7.55 -5.25
C GLY A 14 2.80 -6.49 -4.80
N LYS A 15 2.31 -6.57 -3.55
CA LYS A 15 1.32 -5.64 -2.98
C LYS A 15 1.73 -4.17 -3.14
N THR A 16 2.97 -3.82 -2.77
CA THR A 16 3.51 -2.45 -2.88
C THR A 16 3.53 -1.95 -4.32
N THR A 17 3.92 -2.81 -5.28
CA THR A 17 3.92 -2.47 -6.71
C THR A 17 2.52 -2.17 -7.21
N LEU A 18 1.53 -2.99 -6.80
CA LEU A 18 0.14 -2.78 -7.15
C LEU A 18 -0.39 -1.46 -6.58
N ILE A 19 -0.16 -1.19 -5.29
CA ILE A 19 -0.61 0.04 -4.63
C ILE A 19 -0.04 1.27 -5.34
N LYS A 20 1.27 1.30 -5.63
CA LYS A 20 1.92 2.40 -6.36
C LYS A 20 1.27 2.66 -7.72
N LYS A 21 0.96 1.60 -8.47
CA LYS A 21 0.30 1.71 -9.77
C LYS A 21 -1.14 2.24 -9.65
N LEU A 22 -1.91 1.76 -8.68
CA LEU A 22 -3.28 2.23 -8.44
C LEU A 22 -3.30 3.72 -8.07
N LEU A 23 -2.41 4.17 -7.20
CA LEU A 23 -2.32 5.58 -6.81
C LEU A 23 -1.91 6.49 -7.99
N ALA A 24 -1.02 6.02 -8.87
CA ALA A 24 -0.55 6.80 -10.02
C ALA A 24 -1.58 6.87 -11.16
N ASP A 25 -2.29 5.77 -11.43
CA ASP A 25 -3.17 5.63 -12.59
C ASP A 25 -4.64 5.75 -12.21
N ALA A 26 -5.13 4.86 -11.33
CA ALA A 26 -6.54 4.67 -11.07
C ALA A 26 -7.15 5.75 -10.15
N TYR A 27 -6.40 6.19 -9.15
CA TYR A 27 -6.82 7.22 -8.21
C TYR A 27 -6.22 8.61 -8.52
N LYS A 28 -5.75 8.82 -9.75
CA LYS A 28 -5.12 10.06 -10.14
C LYS A 28 -6.09 11.25 -9.99
N GLY A 29 -5.73 12.19 -9.12
CA GLY A 29 -6.56 13.37 -8.83
C GLY A 29 -7.60 13.15 -7.72
N GLU A 30 -7.64 11.96 -7.11
CA GLU A 30 -8.47 11.70 -5.94
C GLU A 30 -7.69 11.95 -4.64
N GLN A 31 -8.42 12.32 -3.58
CA GLN A 31 -7.86 12.37 -2.23
C GLN A 31 -7.91 10.98 -1.61
N VAL A 32 -6.76 10.30 -1.58
CA VAL A 32 -6.63 8.94 -1.03
C VAL A 32 -5.82 8.97 0.26
N VAL A 33 -6.25 8.17 1.24
CA VAL A 33 -5.47 7.86 2.45
C VAL A 33 -4.97 6.43 2.35
N LEU A 34 -3.65 6.24 2.44
CA LEU A 34 -3.02 4.93 2.51
C LEU A 34 -2.68 4.59 3.96
N ILE A 35 -3.06 3.41 4.41
CA ILE A 35 -2.67 2.85 5.71
C ILE A 35 -1.92 1.55 5.42
N GLU A 36 -0.65 1.49 5.80
CA GLU A 36 0.19 0.31 5.70
C GLU A 36 0.99 0.11 7.00
N ASN A 37 1.42 -1.12 7.28
CA ASN A 37 2.13 -1.45 8.52
C ASN A 37 3.51 -0.79 8.59
N GLU A 38 4.24 -0.74 7.46
CA GLU A 38 5.58 -0.19 7.37
C GLU A 38 5.70 0.67 6.11
N PHE A 39 6.18 1.90 6.27
CA PHE A 39 6.43 2.84 5.16
C PHE A 39 7.94 2.99 4.94
N GLY A 40 8.42 2.65 3.73
CA GLY A 40 9.82 2.82 3.33
C GLY A 40 10.63 1.51 3.23
N GLU A 41 11.94 1.63 2.99
CA GLU A 41 12.88 0.48 2.89
C GLU A 41 13.43 0.01 4.24
N ILE A 42 13.13 0.74 5.31
CA ILE A 42 13.57 0.39 6.67
C ILE A 42 12.52 -0.54 7.25
N GLY A 43 12.75 -1.85 7.14
CA GLY A 43 11.99 -2.84 7.90
C GLY A 43 12.25 -2.63 9.38
N ILE A 44 11.24 -2.17 10.12
CA ILE A 44 11.30 -2.08 11.58
C ILE A 44 10.97 -3.45 12.20
N ASP A 45 10.32 -4.33 11.43
CA ASP A 45 10.08 -5.75 11.75
C ASP A 45 11.30 -6.66 11.52
N GLY A 46 12.49 -6.09 11.31
CA GLY A 46 13.77 -6.80 11.39
C GLY A 46 14.30 -6.85 12.83
N GLY A 47 13.52 -7.41 13.76
CA GLY A 47 14.02 -7.68 15.11
C GLY A 47 15.10 -8.77 15.09
N PHE A 48 16.35 -8.37 15.37
CA PHE A 48 17.53 -9.18 15.74
C PHE A 48 17.98 -10.32 14.82
#